data_AF-A0A2V6JS84-F1
#
_entry.id   AF-A0A2V6JS84-F1
#
_cell.length_a   1.000
_cell.length_b   1.000
_cell.length_c   1.000
_cell.angle_alpha   90.00
_cell.angle_beta   90.00
_cell.angle_gamma   90.00
#
_symmetry.space_group_name_H-M   'P 1'
#
loop_
_entity.id
_entity.type
_entity.pdbx_description
1 polymer ?
#
loop_
_entity_poly.entity_id
_entity_poly.type
_entity_poly.pdbx_seq_one_letter_code
_entity_poly.pdbx_strand_id
1 'polypeptide(L)'
;MTRIRPILSSAAGHKEQDLSISVVNHWIGNLRAIPYGFSMEWKTPDEVQFGAYADCKGKAVALYNAMHSRGADNVRLVIGKRLWTSRKTHAWLEWATTNGTYILDPTINWSAFRAERAGNSSYVPLYAYSGGKKFRAATSTSLFASNRLLGGQHVASRL
;
A
#
# COMPACT_ATOMS: atom_id res chain seq x y z
N MET A 1 4.94 13.98 -0.50
CA MET A 1 5.49 12.86 0.30
C MET A 1 6.11 13.32 1.62
N THR A 2 6.80 14.46 1.70
CA THR A 2 7.42 14.95 2.95
C THR A 2 6.47 14.92 4.14
N ARG A 3 5.22 15.39 3.97
CA ARG A 3 4.18 15.42 5.02
C ARG A 3 3.88 14.07 5.67
N ILE A 4 4.00 12.96 4.93
CA ILE A 4 3.70 11.61 5.42
C ILE A 4 4.96 10.77 5.67
N ARG A 5 6.15 11.34 5.42
CA ARG A 5 7.42 10.64 5.62
C ARG A 5 7.59 10.14 7.07
N PRO A 6 7.19 10.89 8.12
CA PRO A 6 7.22 10.38 9.48
C PRO A 6 6.39 9.10 9.61
N ILE A 7 5.15 9.10 9.12
CA ILE A 7 4.24 7.95 9.17
C ILE A 7 4.83 6.73 8.45
N LEU A 8 5.39 6.95 7.26
CA LEU A 8 6.01 5.86 6.50
C LEU A 8 7.31 5.36 7.14
N SER A 9 8.03 6.19 7.90
CA SER A 9 9.34 5.83 8.47
C SER A 9 9.24 5.37 9.92
N SER A 10 8.09 5.55 10.58
CA SER A 10 7.84 5.06 11.93
C SER A 10 8.02 3.54 11.97
N ALA A 11 8.68 3.08 13.03
CA ALA A 11 8.72 1.66 13.33
C ALA A 11 7.28 1.14 13.52
N ALA A 12 7.04 -0.10 13.12
CA ALA A 12 5.81 -0.78 13.51
C ALA A 12 5.72 -0.79 15.04
N GLY A 13 4.51 -0.62 15.57
CA GLY A 13 4.25 -0.73 17.00
C GLY A 13 4.64 -2.11 17.55
N HIS A 14 4.52 -2.28 18.86
CA HIS A 14 4.70 -3.60 19.47
C HIS A 14 3.81 -4.63 18.75
N LYS A 15 4.36 -5.81 18.43
CA LYS A 15 3.61 -6.91 17.83
C LYS A 15 2.48 -7.33 18.78
N GLU A 16 1.31 -6.73 18.63
CA GLU A 16 0.08 -7.36 19.09
C GLU A 16 -0.15 -8.61 18.24
N GLN A 17 -0.63 -9.68 18.88
CA GLN A 17 -0.86 -10.98 18.26
C GLN A 17 -1.74 -10.84 17.00
N ASP A 18 -1.31 -11.49 15.91
CA ASP A 18 -1.95 -11.64 14.61
C ASP A 18 -3.04 -10.62 14.26
N LEU A 19 -2.63 -9.53 13.59
CA LEU A 19 -3.57 -8.63 12.93
C LEU A 19 -4.51 -9.44 12.02
N SER A 20 -5.79 -9.50 12.37
CA SER A 20 -6.76 -10.26 11.60
C SER A 20 -7.26 -9.49 10.39
N ILE A 21 -7.59 -10.20 9.31
CA ILE A 21 -8.20 -9.59 8.12
C ILE A 21 -9.53 -8.90 8.45
N SER A 22 -10.25 -9.35 9.49
CA SER A 22 -11.51 -8.76 9.95
C SER A 22 -11.29 -7.32 10.46
N VAL A 23 -10.25 -7.13 11.29
CA VAL A 23 -9.87 -5.80 11.80
C VAL A 23 -9.47 -4.89 10.65
N VAL A 24 -8.68 -5.40 9.70
CA VAL A 24 -8.29 -4.63 8.51
C VAL A 24 -9.51 -4.23 7.67
N ASN A 25 -10.47 -5.15 7.47
CA ASN A 25 -11.71 -4.86 6.75
C ASN A 25 -12.57 -3.80 7.46
N HIS A 26 -12.61 -3.81 8.79
CA HIS A 26 -13.28 -2.78 9.56
C HIS A 26 -12.68 -1.40 9.31
N TRP A 27 -11.34 -1.27 9.32
CA TRP A 27 -10.68 0.00 9.00
C TRP A 27 -10.88 0.42 7.53
N ILE A 28 -10.84 -0.52 6.59
CA ILE A 28 -11.16 -0.25 5.17
C ILE A 28 -12.57 0.33 5.08
N GLY A 29 -13.56 -0.27 5.74
CA GLY A 29 -14.94 0.20 5.77
C GLY A 29 -15.08 1.61 6.35
N ASN A 30 -14.46 1.89 7.50
CA ASN A 30 -14.50 3.21 8.13
C ASN A 30 -13.89 4.28 7.22
N LEU A 31 -12.73 4.02 6.63
CA LEU A 31 -12.09 4.94 5.69
C LEU A 31 -12.87 5.07 4.39
N ARG A 32 -13.53 4.01 3.92
CA ARG A 32 -14.39 4.02 2.72
C ARG A 32 -15.62 4.89 2.90
N ALA A 33 -16.16 4.97 4.12
CA ALA A 33 -17.31 5.79 4.48
C ALA A 33 -17.00 7.31 4.45
N ILE A 34 -15.74 7.72 4.62
CA ILE A 34 -15.35 9.13 4.48
C ILE A 34 -15.63 9.60 3.04
N PRO A 35 -16.28 10.74 2.80
CA PRO A 35 -16.50 11.26 1.45
C PRO A 35 -15.21 11.44 0.66
N TYR A 36 -15.26 11.16 -0.64
CA TYR A 36 -14.11 11.42 -1.52
C TYR A 36 -14.00 12.91 -1.83
N GLY A 37 -12.82 13.49 -1.57
CA GLY A 37 -12.50 14.85 -1.99
C GLY A 37 -11.02 14.96 -2.32
N PHE A 38 -10.71 15.35 -3.56
CA PHE A 38 -9.34 15.42 -4.05
C PHE A 38 -8.54 16.52 -3.32
N SER A 39 -7.30 16.19 -2.94
CA SER A 39 -6.33 17.18 -2.46
C SER A 39 -5.04 17.08 -3.26
N MET A 40 -4.43 18.23 -3.54
CA MET A 40 -3.08 18.29 -4.10
C MET A 40 -2.05 17.77 -3.10
N GLU A 41 -2.32 17.93 -1.82
CA GLU A 41 -1.42 17.55 -0.74
C GLU A 41 -1.76 16.17 -0.17
N TRP A 42 -0.75 15.52 0.41
CA TRP A 42 -0.96 14.30 1.18
C TRP A 42 -1.49 14.68 2.57
N LYS A 43 -2.74 14.33 2.85
CA LYS A 43 -3.30 14.42 4.20
C LYS A 43 -2.62 13.41 5.13
N THR A 44 -2.34 13.84 6.34
CA THR A 44 -1.90 13.01 7.47
C THR A 44 -3.07 12.15 7.98
N PRO A 45 -2.81 11.08 8.76
CA PRO A 45 -3.87 10.28 9.37
C PRO A 45 -4.87 11.12 10.19
N ASP A 46 -4.40 12.09 10.98
CA ASP A 46 -5.28 12.95 11.79
C ASP A 46 -6.17 13.84 10.91
N GLU A 47 -5.62 14.43 9.85
CA GLU A 47 -6.41 15.23 8.90
C GLU A 47 -7.46 14.40 8.14
N VAL A 48 -7.24 13.09 7.98
CA VAL A 48 -8.23 12.17 7.41
C VAL A 48 -9.29 11.84 8.45
N GLN A 49 -8.88 11.56 9.70
CA GLN A 49 -9.76 11.19 10.80
C GLN A 49 -10.74 12.31 11.17
N PHE A 50 -10.25 13.55 11.22
CA PHE A 50 -11.04 14.72 11.65
C PHE A 50 -11.55 15.57 10.47
N GLY A 51 -11.16 15.24 9.24
CA GLY A 51 -11.56 15.96 8.04
C GLY A 51 -12.91 15.51 7.49
N ALA A 52 -13.61 16.42 6.81
CA ALA A 52 -14.89 16.11 6.15
C ALA A 52 -14.76 15.21 4.91
N TYR A 53 -13.56 15.10 4.33
CA TYR A 53 -13.30 14.32 3.11
C TYR A 53 -11.85 13.86 3.03
N ALA A 54 -11.58 12.82 2.24
CA ALA A 54 -10.23 12.38 1.93
C ALA A 54 -10.17 11.72 0.53
N ASP A 55 -9.03 11.85 -0.14
CA ASP A 55 -8.78 11.15 -1.40
C ASP A 55 -8.05 9.82 -1.20
N CYS A 56 -7.70 9.14 -2.29
CA CYS A 56 -7.05 7.84 -2.23
C CYS A 56 -5.70 7.87 -1.51
N LYS A 57 -4.97 8.99 -1.60
CA LYS A 57 -3.68 9.17 -0.97
C LYS A 57 -3.83 9.26 0.55
N GLY A 58 -4.72 10.14 1.01
CA GLY A 58 -5.00 10.30 2.43
C GLY A 58 -5.53 9.02 3.06
N LYS A 59 -6.53 8.39 2.45
CA LYS A 59 -7.13 7.16 2.98
C LYS A 59 -6.13 6.00 3.05
N ALA A 60 -5.27 5.83 2.04
CA ALA A 60 -4.24 4.79 2.07
C ALA A 60 -3.22 5.03 3.19
N VAL A 61 -2.80 6.28 3.43
CA VAL A 61 -1.87 6.63 4.52
C VAL A 61 -2.50 6.42 5.89
N ALA A 62 -3.78 6.79 6.06
CA ALA A 62 -4.50 6.54 7.31
C ALA A 62 -4.61 5.04 7.60
N LEU A 63 -4.90 4.21 6.59
CA LEU A 63 -4.90 2.75 6.74
C LEU A 63 -3.50 2.22 7.08
N TYR A 64 -2.46 2.75 6.44
CA TYR A 64 -1.08 2.34 6.70
C TYR A 64 -0.70 2.59 8.17
N ASN A 65 -1.05 3.77 8.68
CA ASN A 65 -0.83 4.16 10.07
C ASN A 65 -1.57 3.22 11.04
N ALA A 66 -2.85 2.90 10.76
CA ALA A 66 -3.64 2.00 11.59
C ALA A 66 -3.07 0.57 11.64
N MET A 67 -2.56 0.07 10.50
CA MET A 67 -1.91 -1.24 10.44
C MET A 67 -0.57 -1.23 11.19
N HIS A 68 0.28 -0.22 10.94
CA HIS A 68 1.58 -0.10 11.60
C HIS A 68 1.46 0.10 13.12
N SER A 69 0.48 0.87 13.60
CA SER A 69 0.28 1.07 15.05
C SER A 69 -0.09 -0.22 15.79
N ARG A 70 -0.60 -1.23 15.06
CA ARG A 70 -0.92 -2.57 15.54
C ARG A 70 0.17 -3.61 15.22
N GLY A 71 1.36 -3.15 14.85
CA GLY A 71 2.52 -4.02 14.62
C GLY A 71 2.52 -4.74 13.27
N ALA A 72 1.68 -4.35 12.31
CA ALA A 72 1.72 -4.95 10.98
C ALA A 72 3.08 -4.68 10.32
N ASP A 73 3.72 -5.77 9.91
CA ASP A 73 4.90 -5.72 9.06
C ASP A 73 4.50 -5.98 7.59
N ASN A 74 5.48 -5.81 6.68
CA ASN A 74 5.31 -6.12 5.26
C ASN A 74 4.14 -5.40 4.56
N VAL A 75 3.78 -4.22 5.07
CA VAL A 75 2.83 -3.30 4.44
C VAL A 75 3.56 -2.33 3.53
N ARG A 76 3.01 -2.09 2.34
CA ARG A 76 3.53 -1.12 1.37
C ARG A 76 2.45 -0.17 0.92
N LEU A 77 2.77 1.13 0.93
CA LEU A 77 1.94 2.13 0.25
C LEU A 77 2.26 2.11 -1.24
N VAL A 78 1.27 1.85 -2.07
CA VAL A 78 1.44 1.76 -3.52
C VAL A 78 0.77 2.94 -4.21
N ILE A 79 1.45 3.50 -5.19
CA ILE A 79 0.90 4.46 -6.15
C ILE A 79 0.97 3.80 -7.53
N GLY A 80 -0.17 3.71 -8.20
CA GLY A 80 -0.23 3.09 -9.51
C GLY A 80 -1.50 3.46 -10.26
N LYS A 81 -2.03 2.52 -11.04
CA LYS A 81 -3.29 2.69 -11.78
C LYS A 81 -4.31 1.65 -11.35
N ARG A 82 -5.55 2.06 -11.12
CA ARG A 82 -6.62 1.12 -10.74
C ARG A 82 -6.94 0.13 -11.86
N LEU A 83 -6.98 0.60 -13.10
CA LEU A 83 -7.01 -0.21 -14.32
C LEU A 83 -5.86 0.25 -15.22
N TRP A 84 -5.30 -0.61 -16.06
CA TRP A 84 -4.21 -0.22 -16.97
C TRP A 84 -4.57 0.97 -17.87
N THR A 85 -5.84 1.08 -18.28
CA THR A 85 -6.42 2.20 -19.06
C THR A 85 -6.66 3.47 -18.25
N SER A 86 -6.52 3.44 -16.92
CA SER A 86 -6.78 4.61 -16.07
C SER A 86 -5.84 5.76 -16.43
N ARG A 87 -6.42 6.94 -16.67
CA ARG A 87 -5.67 8.19 -16.93
C ARG A 87 -5.11 8.80 -15.65
N LYS A 88 -5.79 8.58 -14.52
CA LYS A 88 -5.39 9.09 -13.20
C LYS A 88 -4.67 7.99 -12.41
N THR A 89 -3.74 8.41 -11.57
CA THR A 89 -3.11 7.53 -10.59
C THR A 89 -4.06 7.26 -9.43
N HIS A 90 -3.82 6.14 -8.75
CA HIS A 90 -4.55 5.68 -7.58
C HIS A 90 -3.58 5.24 -6.49
N ALA A 91 -4.00 5.32 -5.23
CA ALA A 91 -3.20 4.88 -4.09
C ALA A 91 -3.96 3.83 -3.27
N TRP A 92 -3.24 2.77 -2.88
CA TRP A 92 -3.74 1.65 -2.09
C TRP A 92 -2.59 1.06 -1.26
N LEU A 93 -2.87 0.07 -0.41
CA LEU A 93 -1.84 -0.71 0.26
C LEU A 93 -1.76 -2.13 -0.27
N GLU A 94 -0.55 -2.67 -0.28
CA GLU A 94 -0.29 -4.09 -0.38
C GLU A 94 0.21 -4.60 0.97
N TRP A 95 -0.36 -5.71 1.43
CA TRP A 95 0.06 -6.36 2.66
C TRP A 95 0.41 -7.82 2.41
N ALA A 96 1.69 -8.15 2.52
CA ALA A 96 2.16 -9.51 2.34
C ALA A 96 2.08 -10.29 3.66
N THR A 97 1.37 -11.42 3.61
CA THR A 97 1.21 -12.36 4.73
C THR A 97 1.76 -13.72 4.33
N THR A 98 1.86 -14.65 5.29
CA THR A 98 2.17 -16.07 5.00
C THR A 98 1.17 -16.70 4.02
N ASN A 99 -0.06 -16.20 4.03
CA ASN A 99 -1.14 -16.68 3.17
C ASN A 99 -1.15 -16.02 1.79
N GLY A 100 -0.26 -15.05 1.51
CA GLY A 100 -0.19 -14.31 0.26
C GLY A 100 -0.37 -12.81 0.44
N THR A 101 -0.38 -12.09 -0.68
CA THR A 101 -0.49 -10.63 -0.70
C THR A 101 -1.94 -10.19 -0.84
N TYR A 102 -2.37 -9.28 0.03
CA TYR A 102 -3.67 -8.64 -0.02
C TYR A 102 -3.57 -7.23 -0.61
N ILE A 103 -4.55 -6.87 -1.43
CA ILE A 103 -4.83 -5.50 -1.84
C ILE A 103 -5.81 -4.88 -0.87
N LEU A 104 -5.43 -3.74 -0.30
CA LEU A 104 -6.23 -2.95 0.64
C LEU A 104 -6.49 -1.58 0.03
N ASP A 105 -7.71 -1.37 -0.47
CA ASP A 105 -8.11 -0.12 -1.11
C ASP A 105 -9.29 0.51 -0.37
N PRO A 106 -9.02 1.41 0.60
CA PRO A 106 -10.05 2.07 1.39
C PRO A 106 -10.83 3.14 0.60
N THR A 107 -10.52 3.35 -0.68
CA THR A 107 -11.24 4.32 -1.51
C THR A 107 -12.33 3.65 -2.32
N ILE A 108 -12.06 2.45 -2.83
CA ILE A 108 -12.94 1.77 -3.78
C ILE A 108 -13.62 0.56 -3.16
N ASN A 109 -12.93 -0.24 -2.35
CA ASN A 109 -13.48 -1.48 -1.83
C ASN A 109 -13.98 -1.33 -0.39
N TRP A 110 -14.83 -2.27 0.02
CA TRP A 110 -15.26 -2.45 1.40
C TRP A 110 -14.43 -3.47 2.18
N SER A 111 -13.62 -4.27 1.48
CA SER A 111 -12.79 -5.30 2.09
C SER A 111 -11.49 -5.52 1.33
N ALA A 112 -10.53 -6.07 2.05
CA ALA A 112 -9.30 -6.64 1.53
C ALA A 112 -9.60 -7.85 0.66
N PHE A 113 -8.83 -8.04 -0.41
CA PHE A 113 -8.88 -9.24 -1.20
C PHE A 113 -7.48 -9.64 -1.67
N ARG A 114 -7.29 -10.93 -2.00
CA ARG A 114 -6.01 -11.46 -2.46
C ARG A 114 -5.64 -10.88 -3.82
N ALA A 115 -4.41 -10.40 -3.97
CA ALA A 115 -3.94 -9.71 -5.18
C ALA A 115 -4.12 -10.56 -6.46
N GLU A 116 -4.02 -11.88 -6.37
CA GLU A 116 -4.28 -12.82 -7.47
C GLU A 116 -5.69 -12.70 -8.08
N ARG A 117 -6.67 -12.19 -7.34
CA ARG A 117 -8.03 -11.95 -7.85
C ARG A 117 -8.16 -10.67 -8.68
N ALA A 118 -7.19 -9.76 -8.64
CA ALA A 118 -7.27 -8.49 -9.36
C ALA A 118 -7.06 -8.66 -10.88
N GLY A 119 -6.38 -9.75 -11.29
CA GLY A 119 -5.96 -9.97 -12.66
C GLY A 119 -4.88 -8.99 -13.14
N ASN A 120 -4.36 -9.20 -14.35
CA ASN A 120 -3.21 -8.44 -14.87
C ASN A 120 -3.55 -7.02 -15.33
N SER A 121 -4.83 -6.67 -15.37
CA SER A 121 -5.34 -5.40 -15.91
C SER A 121 -5.79 -4.41 -14.82
N SER A 122 -5.81 -4.83 -13.55
CA SER A 122 -6.24 -4.02 -12.40
C SER A 122 -5.11 -3.88 -11.37
N TYR A 123 -5.11 -2.77 -10.65
CA TYR A 123 -4.12 -2.44 -9.61
C TYR A 123 -2.68 -2.58 -10.10
N VAL A 124 -2.37 -1.88 -11.19
CA VAL A 124 -1.05 -1.90 -11.83
C VAL A 124 -0.11 -0.97 -11.05
N PRO A 125 0.89 -1.49 -10.31
CA PRO A 125 1.78 -0.66 -9.49
C PRO A 125 2.73 0.16 -10.38
N LEU A 126 3.00 1.40 -9.99
CA LEU A 126 4.06 2.23 -10.60
C LEU A 126 5.19 2.47 -9.61
N TYR A 127 4.84 2.76 -8.36
CA TYR A 127 5.77 2.94 -7.24
C TYR A 127 5.21 2.29 -5.99
N ALA A 128 6.09 1.74 -5.16
CA ALA A 128 5.76 1.28 -3.82
C ALA A 128 6.67 1.96 -2.80
N TYR A 129 6.14 2.20 -1.61
CA TYR A 129 6.90 2.69 -0.47
C TYR A 129 6.84 1.64 0.63
N SER A 130 8.01 1.23 1.09
CA SER A 130 8.18 0.34 2.23
C SER A 130 9.10 1.06 3.21
N GLY A 131 8.55 1.46 4.35
CA GLY A 131 9.26 2.41 5.19
C GLY A 131 9.37 3.78 4.50
N GLY A 132 10.41 4.54 4.87
CA GLY A 132 10.82 5.76 4.16
C GLY A 132 11.47 5.55 2.78
N LYS A 133 11.51 4.32 2.25
CA LYS A 133 12.16 3.99 0.97
C LYS A 133 11.16 3.88 -0.17
N LYS A 134 11.51 4.42 -1.34
CA LYS A 134 10.73 4.38 -2.57
C LYS A 134 11.30 3.32 -3.53
N PHE A 135 10.42 2.49 -4.07
CA PHE A 135 10.73 1.46 -5.04
C PHE A 135 9.91 1.72 -6.31
N ARG A 136 10.53 1.55 -7.49
CA ARG A 136 9.81 1.55 -8.76
C ARG A 136 9.35 0.14 -9.06
N ALA A 137 8.13 -0.02 -9.55
CA ALA A 137 7.65 -1.34 -10.00
C ALA A 137 8.54 -1.82 -11.18
N ALA A 138 8.96 -3.08 -11.15
CA ALA A 138 9.70 -3.68 -12.26
C ALA A 138 8.77 -3.79 -13.48
N THR A 139 9.27 -3.45 -14.67
CA THR A 139 8.52 -3.52 -15.94
C THR A 139 8.38 -4.93 -16.51
N SER A 140 8.86 -5.95 -15.81
CA SER A 140 8.58 -7.34 -16.15
C SER A 140 7.17 -7.70 -15.68
N THR A 141 6.48 -8.50 -16.47
CA THR A 141 5.15 -9.10 -16.28
C THR A 141 4.91 -9.85 -14.96
N SER A 142 5.76 -9.69 -13.94
CA SER A 142 5.52 -10.15 -12.56
C SER A 142 5.10 -8.98 -11.65
N LEU A 143 3.89 -9.12 -11.12
CA LEU A 143 3.06 -8.14 -10.43
C LEU A 143 3.53 -7.71 -9.02
N PHE A 144 4.82 -7.82 -8.70
CA PHE A 144 5.28 -7.55 -7.34
C PHE A 144 6.59 -6.74 -7.30
N ALA A 145 6.63 -5.74 -6.41
CA ALA A 145 7.91 -5.20 -5.97
C ALA A 145 8.66 -6.28 -5.15
N SER A 146 9.73 -6.84 -5.69
CA SER A 146 10.56 -7.82 -4.99
C SER A 146 11.69 -7.13 -4.24
N ASN A 147 12.02 -7.61 -3.03
CA ASN A 147 13.17 -7.15 -2.25
C ASN A 147 14.48 -7.88 -2.62
N ARG A 148 14.59 -8.53 -3.79
CA ARG A 148 15.83 -9.19 -4.18
C ARG A 148 16.93 -8.17 -4.50
N LEU A 149 18.00 -8.20 -3.71
CA LEU A 149 19.32 -7.69 -4.10
C LEU A 149 19.71 -8.34 -5.44
N LEU A 150 20.04 -7.52 -6.43
CA LEU A 150 20.69 -7.98 -7.66
C LEU A 150 22.13 -8.40 -7.31
N GLY A 151 22.28 -9.63 -6.81
CA GLY A 151 23.58 -10.28 -6.70
C GLY A 151 24.09 -10.58 -8.11
N GLY A 152 25.23 -9.98 -8.46
CA GLY A 152 25.86 -10.12 -9.77
C GLY A 152 26.16 -11.58 -10.10
N GLN A 153 25.82 -11.99 -11.31
CA GLN A 153 26.37 -13.18 -11.93
C GLN A 153 27.87 -12.93 -12.19
N HIS A 154 28.72 -13.48 -11.34
CA HIS A 154 30.11 -13.72 -11.70
C HIS A 154 30.13 -14.81 -12.77
N VAL A 155 30.36 -14.40 -14.02
CA VAL A 155 30.76 -15.30 -15.09
C VAL A 155 32.23 -15.65 -14.83
N ALA A 156 32.49 -16.85 -14.31
CA ALA A 156 33.83 -17.42 -14.34
C ALA A 156 33.98 -18.17 -15.66
N SER A 157 34.69 -17.54 -16.60
CA SER A 157 35.17 -18.15 -17.83
C SER A 157 36.10 -19.32 -17.51
N ARG A 158 35.89 -20.47 -18.13
CA ARG A 158 36.86 -21.57 -18.14
C ARG A 158 37.92 -21.27 -19.19
N LEU A 159 39.18 -21.20 -18.74
CA LEU A 159 40.36 -21.65 -19.48
C LEU A 159 41.17 -22.51 -18.50
#